data_AF-A0A3B8TKQ5-F1
#
_entry.id   AF-A0A3B8TKQ5-F1
#
_cell.length_a   1.000
_cell.length_b   1.000
_cell.length_c   1.000
_cell.angle_alpha   90.00
_cell.angle_beta   90.00
_cell.angle_gamma   90.00
#
_symmetry.space_group_name_H-M   'P 1'
#
loop_
_entity.id
_entity.type
_entity.pdbx_description
1 polymer ?
#
loop_
_entity_poly.entity_id
_entity_poly.type
_entity_poly.pdbx_seq_one_letter_code
_entity_poly.pdbx_strand_id
1 'polypeptide(L)'
;VEVNDDITASAYASFKDEPVIACILGTSSHACTYDGKEVVLARPPLGFILGSEGSGSYFGKKIVRDFFYNRLPEDLHQAFSERYNLNVEEFTDRLYRDPQAHVYVASFMQFVCDNREHPYIQQISEKGFRKFIENQIVKFENAQSMPIHFLGSVAYFFQEQIKTLCEEYSLKPKTFNRKPVVNLLNYHMSK
;
A
#
# COMPACT_ATOMS: atom_id res chain seq x y z
N VAL A 1 14.81 9.07 7.44
CA VAL A 1 14.57 7.66 7.07
C VAL A 1 13.99 7.70 5.67
N GLU A 2 14.82 7.44 4.68
CA GLU A 2 14.42 7.50 3.28
C GLU A 2 13.64 6.22 2.92
N VAL A 3 12.72 6.31 1.94
CA VAL A 3 11.90 5.17 1.48
C VAL A 3 12.75 3.96 1.06
N ASN A 4 13.99 4.19 0.60
CA ASN A 4 14.95 3.14 0.28
C ASN A 4 15.40 2.34 1.51
N ASP A 5 15.53 2.97 2.68
CA ASP A 5 15.94 2.27 3.91
C ASP A 5 14.85 1.32 4.38
N ASP A 6 13.57 1.74 4.35
CA ASP A 6 12.46 0.92 4.85
C ASP A 6 12.21 -0.32 3.95
N ILE A 7 12.31 -0.14 2.63
CA ILE A 7 12.18 -1.23 1.65
C ILE A 7 13.34 -2.23 1.81
N THR A 8 14.57 -1.72 1.92
CA THR A 8 15.78 -2.53 2.10
C THR A 8 15.76 -3.28 3.42
N ALA A 9 15.47 -2.60 4.52
CA ALA A 9 15.35 -3.21 5.85
C ALA A 9 14.26 -4.28 5.89
N SER A 10 13.14 -4.04 5.20
CA SER A 10 12.07 -5.02 5.06
C SER A 10 12.50 -6.27 4.30
N ALA A 11 13.22 -6.11 3.19
CA ALA A 11 13.72 -7.22 2.40
C ALA A 11 14.73 -8.06 3.20
N TYR A 12 15.65 -7.39 3.91
CA TYR A 12 16.62 -8.04 4.79
C TYR A 12 15.96 -8.80 5.94
N ALA A 13 14.97 -8.20 6.60
CA ALA A 13 14.24 -8.84 7.70
C ALA A 13 13.41 -10.05 7.25
N SER A 14 13.08 -10.14 5.97
CA SER A 14 12.26 -11.22 5.41
C SER A 14 13.12 -12.36 4.86
N PHE A 15 14.40 -12.12 4.57
CA PHE A 15 15.32 -13.09 3.98
C PHE A 15 15.67 -14.22 4.95
N LYS A 16 15.52 -15.47 4.48
CA LYS A 16 15.88 -16.69 5.22
C LYS A 16 16.57 -17.71 4.30
N ASP A 17 17.69 -17.29 3.72
CA ASP A 17 18.49 -18.10 2.79
C ASP A 17 17.76 -18.50 1.50
N GLU A 18 16.68 -17.80 1.15
CA GLU A 18 15.97 -17.92 -0.13
C GLU A 18 15.57 -16.53 -0.65
N PRO A 19 15.52 -16.30 -1.99
CA PRO A 19 15.08 -15.03 -2.54
C PRO A 19 13.65 -14.67 -2.12
N VAL A 20 13.44 -13.42 -1.69
CA VAL A 20 12.15 -12.94 -1.17
C VAL A 20 11.63 -11.75 -1.97
N ILE A 21 10.31 -11.60 -2.04
CA ILE A 21 9.68 -10.35 -2.46
C ILE A 21 9.20 -9.62 -1.20
N ALA A 22 9.64 -8.38 -1.01
CA ALA A 22 9.14 -7.50 0.02
C ALA A 22 8.27 -6.40 -0.60
N CYS A 23 7.05 -6.27 -0.09
CA CYS A 23 6.04 -5.32 -0.53
C CYS A 23 5.73 -4.35 0.60
N ILE A 24 5.78 -3.05 0.33
CA ILE A 24 5.28 -2.02 1.22
C ILE A 24 3.93 -1.52 0.68
N LEU A 25 2.91 -1.53 1.54
CA LEU A 25 1.60 -0.92 1.34
C LEU A 25 1.27 -0.07 2.58
N GLY A 26 1.65 1.20 2.54
CA GLY A 26 1.43 2.20 3.59
C GLY A 26 0.93 3.50 2.98
N THR A 27 1.55 4.64 3.32
CA THR A 27 1.28 5.94 2.67
C THR A 27 1.51 5.85 1.15
N SER A 28 2.63 5.24 0.75
CA SER A 28 2.95 4.85 -0.63
C SER A 28 3.01 3.33 -0.76
N SER A 29 3.26 2.84 -1.98
CA SER A 29 3.42 1.42 -2.24
C SER A 29 4.56 1.11 -3.20
N HIS A 30 5.30 0.05 -2.88
CA HIS A 30 6.50 -0.40 -3.60
C HIS A 30 6.69 -1.91 -3.43
N ALA A 31 7.38 -2.53 -4.37
CA ALA A 31 7.88 -3.89 -4.23
C ALA A 31 9.35 -4.00 -4.65
N CYS A 32 10.11 -4.78 -3.90
CA CYS A 32 11.47 -5.16 -4.24
C CYS A 32 11.65 -6.68 -4.10
N THR A 33 12.65 -7.21 -4.78
CA THR A 33 13.21 -8.53 -4.51
C THR A 33 14.56 -8.39 -3.82
N TYR A 34 14.91 -9.37 -2.99
CA TYR A 34 16.25 -9.52 -2.43
C TYR A 34 16.67 -10.97 -2.51
N ASP A 35 17.84 -11.22 -3.12
CA ASP A 35 18.38 -12.55 -3.39
C ASP A 35 19.50 -12.97 -2.41
N GLY A 36 19.77 -12.15 -1.40
CA GLY A 36 20.90 -12.32 -0.47
C GLY A 36 22.12 -11.47 -0.82
N LYS A 37 22.12 -10.76 -1.96
CA LYS A 37 23.21 -9.88 -2.40
C LYS A 37 22.72 -8.47 -2.68
N GLU A 38 21.67 -8.33 -3.47
CA GLU A 38 21.18 -7.02 -3.92
C GLU A 38 19.67 -6.87 -3.82
N VAL A 39 19.23 -5.65 -3.50
CA VAL A 39 17.83 -5.27 -3.50
C VAL A 39 17.50 -4.67 -4.86
N VAL A 40 16.55 -5.29 -5.56
CA VAL A 40 16.12 -4.85 -6.90
C VAL A 40 14.65 -4.46 -6.85
N LEU A 41 14.35 -3.23 -7.25
CA LEU A 41 12.97 -2.75 -7.38
C LEU A 41 12.30 -3.36 -8.61
N ALA A 42 11.01 -3.71 -8.50
CA ALA A 42 10.23 -4.15 -9.65
C ALA A 42 10.20 -3.07 -10.75
N ARG A 43 9.87 -1.84 -10.34
CA ARG A 43 9.72 -0.66 -11.19
C ARG A 43 10.12 0.60 -10.43
N PRO A 44 10.57 1.65 -11.12
CA PRO A 44 10.84 2.94 -10.49
C PRO A 44 9.59 3.49 -9.81
N PRO A 45 9.73 4.12 -8.63
CA PRO A 45 8.61 4.77 -7.97
C PRO A 45 8.17 6.00 -8.75
N LEU A 46 6.90 6.04 -9.18
CA LEU A 46 6.32 7.20 -9.89
C LEU A 46 5.67 8.22 -8.94
N GLY A 47 5.82 8.01 -7.63
CA GLY A 47 5.24 8.85 -6.59
C GLY A 47 3.72 8.77 -6.51
N PHE A 48 3.15 9.45 -5.51
CA PHE A 48 1.71 9.37 -5.22
C PHE A 48 0.82 10.02 -6.29
N ILE A 49 1.37 10.83 -7.20
CA ILE A 49 0.60 11.47 -8.28
C ILE A 49 0.28 10.42 -9.34
N LEU A 50 1.31 9.77 -9.90
CA LEU A 50 1.20 8.87 -11.05
C LEU A 50 1.04 7.39 -10.67
N GLY A 51 1.61 6.97 -9.55
CA GLY A 51 1.61 5.56 -9.14
C GLY A 51 1.07 5.36 -7.71
N SER A 52 1.78 4.52 -6.97
CA SER A 52 1.44 4.08 -5.61
C SER A 52 0.13 3.30 -5.53
N GLU A 53 -0.17 2.47 -6.52
CA GLU A 53 -1.33 1.59 -6.55
C GLU A 53 -1.42 0.74 -5.28
N GLY A 54 -2.61 0.62 -4.70
CA GLY A 54 -2.83 -0.13 -3.45
C GLY A 54 -2.33 0.57 -2.17
N SER A 55 -1.78 1.78 -2.27
CA SER A 55 -1.37 2.55 -1.08
C SER A 55 -2.50 3.41 -0.51
N GLY A 56 -2.26 3.95 0.69
CA GLY A 56 -3.14 4.90 1.35
C GLY A 56 -3.34 6.17 0.54
N SER A 57 -2.29 6.70 -0.11
CA SER A 57 -2.44 7.85 -1.00
C SER A 57 -3.29 7.53 -2.24
N TYR A 58 -3.18 6.31 -2.79
CA TYR A 58 -4.01 5.88 -3.92
C TYR A 58 -5.49 5.79 -3.56
N PHE A 59 -5.81 5.15 -2.44
CA PHE A 59 -7.20 5.03 -1.99
C PHE A 59 -7.76 6.34 -1.43
N GLY A 60 -6.92 7.16 -0.80
CA GLY A 60 -7.28 8.51 -0.37
C GLY A 60 -7.70 9.39 -1.55
N LYS A 61 -6.90 9.43 -2.63
CA LYS A 61 -7.28 10.10 -3.89
C LYS A 61 -8.62 9.58 -4.40
N LYS A 62 -8.83 8.26 -4.37
CA LYS A 62 -10.04 7.62 -4.88
C LYS A 62 -11.28 8.04 -4.10
N ILE A 63 -11.26 7.96 -2.76
CA ILE A 63 -12.40 8.34 -1.93
C ILE A 63 -12.71 9.83 -2.03
N VAL A 64 -11.69 10.69 -1.93
CA VAL A 64 -11.93 12.14 -1.99
C VAL A 64 -12.53 12.54 -3.35
N ARG A 65 -12.00 11.98 -4.45
CA ARG A 65 -12.56 12.24 -5.79
C ARG A 65 -14.01 11.77 -5.88
N ASP A 66 -14.29 10.55 -5.41
CA ASP A 66 -15.63 10.00 -5.49
C ASP A 66 -16.61 10.74 -4.56
N PHE A 67 -16.15 11.29 -3.44
CA PHE A 67 -16.92 12.20 -2.60
C PHE A 67 -17.31 13.46 -3.36
N PHE A 68 -16.33 14.24 -3.86
CA PHE A 68 -16.62 15.48 -4.60
C PHE A 68 -17.42 15.27 -5.89
N TYR A 69 -17.36 14.08 -6.49
CA TYR A 69 -18.12 13.74 -7.69
C TYR A 69 -19.48 13.12 -7.39
N ASN A 70 -19.90 13.04 -6.12
CA ASN A 70 -21.14 12.41 -5.70
C ASN A 70 -21.29 10.96 -6.22
N ARG A 71 -20.18 10.19 -6.16
CA ARG A 71 -20.08 8.79 -6.60
C ARG A 71 -19.97 7.79 -5.44
N LEU A 72 -19.80 8.28 -4.22
CA LEU A 72 -19.94 7.42 -3.05
C LEU A 72 -21.41 6.99 -2.89
N PRO A 73 -21.67 5.76 -2.42
CA PRO A 73 -22.96 5.39 -1.86
C PRO A 73 -23.44 6.41 -0.82
N GLU A 74 -24.76 6.62 -0.72
CA GLU A 74 -25.36 7.68 0.10
C GLU A 74 -24.91 7.63 1.56
N ASP A 75 -24.90 6.43 2.15
CA ASP A 75 -24.46 6.19 3.53
C ASP A 75 -22.98 6.55 3.74
N LEU A 76 -22.11 6.16 2.80
CA LEU A 76 -20.70 6.53 2.81
C LEU A 76 -20.49 8.03 2.55
N HIS A 77 -21.31 8.63 1.68
CA HIS A 77 -21.23 10.06 1.39
C HIS A 77 -21.58 10.89 2.64
N GLN A 78 -22.67 10.54 3.33
CA GLN A 78 -23.07 11.18 4.57
C GLN A 78 -21.99 11.00 5.66
N ALA A 79 -21.54 9.77 5.90
CA ALA A 79 -20.51 9.50 6.91
C ALA A 79 -19.18 10.20 6.60
N PHE A 80 -18.81 10.34 5.33
CA PHE A 80 -17.60 11.06 4.92
C PHE A 80 -17.76 12.57 5.13
N SER A 81 -18.91 13.13 4.75
CA SER A 81 -19.24 14.55 4.93
C SER A 81 -19.23 14.94 6.41
N GLU A 82 -19.90 14.17 7.26
CA GLU A 82 -19.95 14.40 8.71
C GLU A 82 -18.56 14.36 9.37
N ARG A 83 -17.69 13.46 8.89
CA ARG A 83 -16.36 13.28 9.47
C ARG A 83 -15.35 14.35 9.06
N TYR A 84 -15.35 14.73 7.79
CA TYR A 84 -14.27 15.57 7.23
C TYR A 84 -14.71 16.97 6.83
N ASN A 85 -16.00 17.20 6.59
CA ASN A 85 -16.57 18.47 6.15
C ASN A 85 -15.71 19.18 5.08
N LEU A 86 -15.28 18.42 4.05
CA LEU A 86 -14.28 18.91 3.10
C LEU A 86 -14.86 19.96 2.16
N ASN A 87 -14.16 21.08 2.05
CA ASN A 87 -14.32 22.05 0.97
C ASN A 87 -13.35 21.72 -0.19
N VAL A 88 -13.84 21.80 -1.43
CA VAL A 88 -13.02 21.55 -2.64
C VAL A 88 -11.90 22.57 -2.81
N GLU A 89 -12.12 23.84 -2.46
CA GLU A 89 -11.11 24.91 -2.55
C GLU A 89 -9.98 24.67 -1.54
N GLU A 90 -10.33 24.40 -0.28
CA GLU A 90 -9.34 24.10 0.77
C GLU A 90 -8.58 22.80 0.48
N PHE A 91 -9.29 21.77 -0.01
CA PHE A 91 -8.66 20.51 -0.38
C PHE A 91 -7.65 20.70 -1.52
N THR A 92 -8.03 21.43 -2.57
CA THR A 92 -7.15 21.66 -3.73
C THR A 92 -5.97 22.54 -3.36
N ASP A 93 -6.18 23.61 -2.57
CA ASP A 93 -5.08 24.45 -2.09
C ASP A 93 -4.03 23.63 -1.33
N ARG A 94 -4.49 22.80 -0.38
CA ARG A 94 -3.60 21.92 0.38
C ARG A 94 -2.93 20.87 -0.50
N LEU A 95 -3.64 20.29 -1.48
CA LEU A 95 -3.05 19.32 -2.41
C LEU A 95 -1.87 19.89 -3.20
N TYR A 96 -1.94 21.16 -3.63
CA TYR A 96 -0.91 21.76 -4.47
C TYR A 96 0.17 22.52 -3.69
N ARG A 97 -0.12 23.00 -2.48
CA ARG A 97 0.80 23.85 -1.71
C ARG A 97 1.47 23.15 -0.52
N ASP A 98 0.89 22.06 -0.01
CA ASP A 98 1.46 21.34 1.12
C ASP A 98 2.64 20.46 0.64
N PRO A 99 3.88 20.65 1.14
CA PRO A 99 5.01 19.79 0.80
C PRO A 99 4.76 18.32 1.21
N GLN A 100 3.81 18.07 2.12
CA GLN A 100 3.38 16.74 2.57
C GLN A 100 1.99 16.36 2.06
N ALA A 101 1.58 16.90 0.91
CA ALA A 101 0.28 16.58 0.28
C ALA A 101 0.03 15.07 0.16
N HIS A 102 1.06 14.25 -0.10
CA HIS A 102 0.97 12.80 -0.15
C HIS A 102 0.51 12.18 1.19
N VAL A 103 0.98 12.69 2.32
CA VAL A 103 0.56 12.26 3.67
C VAL A 103 -0.86 12.73 3.95
N TYR A 104 -1.17 13.99 3.62
CA TYR A 104 -2.52 14.52 3.76
C TYR A 104 -3.54 13.68 3.00
N VAL A 105 -3.28 13.37 1.73
CA VAL A 105 -4.16 12.53 0.93
C VAL A 105 -4.22 11.10 1.47
N ALA A 106 -3.10 10.54 1.93
CA ALA A 106 -3.10 9.22 2.53
C ALA A 106 -3.89 9.15 3.85
N SER A 107 -4.09 10.26 4.56
CA SER A 107 -4.87 10.28 5.81
C SER A 107 -6.32 9.84 5.62
N PHE A 108 -6.91 10.09 4.43
CA PHE A 108 -8.26 9.64 4.09
C PHE A 108 -8.38 8.11 3.96
N MET A 109 -7.25 7.38 3.88
CA MET A 109 -7.24 5.93 3.96
C MET A 109 -7.87 5.41 5.25
N GLN A 110 -7.84 6.19 6.34
CA GLN A 110 -8.49 5.78 7.58
C GLN A 110 -9.99 5.53 7.37
N PHE A 111 -10.68 6.36 6.58
CA PHE A 111 -12.08 6.14 6.24
C PHE A 111 -12.30 4.83 5.49
N VAL A 112 -11.38 4.49 4.58
CA VAL A 112 -11.41 3.24 3.81
C VAL A 112 -11.25 2.04 4.74
N CYS A 113 -10.29 2.10 5.68
CA CYS A 113 -10.07 1.03 6.67
C CYS A 113 -11.27 0.84 7.61
N ASP A 114 -11.86 1.94 8.07
CA ASP A 114 -13.00 1.92 8.99
C ASP A 114 -14.25 1.32 8.34
N ASN A 115 -14.41 1.53 7.03
CA ASN A 115 -15.55 1.04 6.24
C ASN A 115 -15.19 -0.16 5.35
N ARG A 116 -14.11 -0.90 5.66
CA ARG A 116 -13.57 -1.94 4.77
C ARG A 116 -14.57 -3.05 4.42
N GLU A 117 -15.53 -3.35 5.29
CA GLU A 117 -16.55 -4.38 5.06
C GLU A 117 -17.64 -3.90 4.08
N HIS A 118 -17.73 -2.59 3.81
CA HIS A 118 -18.73 -2.04 2.90
C HIS A 118 -18.46 -2.50 1.45
N PRO A 119 -19.49 -2.97 0.68
CA PRO A 119 -19.29 -3.54 -0.65
C PRO A 119 -18.56 -2.63 -1.65
N TYR A 120 -18.88 -1.33 -1.63
CA TYR A 120 -18.15 -0.35 -2.44
C TYR A 120 -16.66 -0.28 -2.09
N ILE A 121 -16.31 -0.34 -0.79
CA ILE A 121 -14.91 -0.30 -0.35
C ILE A 121 -14.18 -1.56 -0.80
N GLN A 122 -14.78 -2.74 -0.57
CA GLN A 122 -14.26 -4.01 -1.07
C GLN A 122 -13.97 -3.96 -2.57
N GLN A 123 -14.89 -3.39 -3.37
CA GLN A 123 -14.70 -3.29 -4.81
C GLN A 123 -13.54 -2.36 -5.21
N ILE A 124 -13.41 -1.19 -4.58
CA ILE A 124 -12.33 -0.27 -4.94
C ILE A 124 -10.97 -0.76 -4.43
N SER A 125 -10.93 -1.43 -3.28
CA SER A 125 -9.72 -1.99 -2.69
C SER A 125 -9.22 -3.16 -3.52
N GLU A 126 -10.10 -4.07 -3.94
CA GLU A 126 -9.76 -5.18 -4.83
C GLU A 126 -9.11 -4.67 -6.11
N LYS A 127 -9.73 -3.71 -6.79
CA LYS A 127 -9.19 -3.09 -8.01
C LYS A 127 -7.83 -2.43 -7.77
N GLY A 128 -7.63 -1.80 -6.61
CA GLY A 128 -6.37 -1.16 -6.26
C GLY A 128 -5.24 -2.17 -6.02
N PHE A 129 -5.51 -3.22 -5.24
CA PHE A 129 -4.53 -4.27 -4.95
C PHE A 129 -4.22 -5.12 -6.16
N ARG A 130 -5.22 -5.41 -7.01
CA ARG A 130 -5.00 -6.10 -8.29
C ARG A 130 -4.01 -5.35 -9.17
N LYS A 131 -4.18 -4.03 -9.32
CA LYS A 131 -3.21 -3.19 -10.04
C LYS A 131 -1.82 -3.20 -9.42
N PHE A 132 -1.73 -3.17 -8.09
CA PHE A 132 -0.44 -3.29 -7.40
C PHE A 132 0.25 -4.62 -7.75
N ILE A 133 -0.47 -5.74 -7.66
CA ILE A 133 0.04 -7.07 -7.99
C ILE A 133 0.53 -7.11 -9.46
N GLU A 134 -0.30 -6.64 -10.39
CA GLU A 134 -0.02 -6.68 -11.84
C GLU A 134 1.14 -5.77 -12.26
N ASN A 135 1.29 -4.62 -11.61
CA ASN A 135 2.29 -3.61 -11.97
C ASN A 135 3.62 -3.80 -11.22
N GLN A 136 3.58 -4.38 -10.02
CA GLN A 136 4.75 -4.50 -9.14
C GLN A 136 5.20 -5.95 -8.97
N ILE A 137 4.32 -6.85 -8.51
CA ILE A 137 4.73 -8.18 -8.07
C ILE A 137 4.99 -9.12 -9.25
N VAL A 138 4.04 -9.26 -10.17
CA VAL A 138 4.16 -10.22 -11.29
C VAL A 138 5.25 -9.85 -12.31
N LYS A 139 5.92 -8.71 -12.10
CA LYS A 139 7.02 -8.25 -12.95
C LYS A 139 8.37 -8.88 -12.58
N PHE A 140 8.48 -9.57 -11.45
CA PHE A 140 9.65 -10.37 -11.13
C PHE A 140 9.58 -11.72 -11.87
N GLU A 141 10.67 -12.13 -12.53
CA GLU A 141 10.72 -13.32 -13.40
C GLU A 141 10.43 -14.66 -12.69
N ASN A 142 10.34 -14.67 -11.36
CA ASN A 142 10.04 -15.84 -10.55
C ASN A 142 9.04 -15.55 -9.41
N ALA A 143 8.14 -14.57 -9.59
CA ALA A 143 7.25 -14.10 -8.52
C ALA A 143 6.42 -15.23 -7.87
N GLN A 144 5.97 -16.22 -8.64
CA GLN A 144 5.15 -17.34 -8.16
C GLN A 144 5.94 -18.35 -7.31
N SER A 145 7.27 -18.44 -7.48
CA SER A 145 8.08 -19.38 -6.69
C SER A 145 8.52 -18.78 -5.35
N MET A 146 8.64 -17.45 -5.29
CA MET A 146 9.20 -16.70 -4.15
C MET A 146 8.16 -16.44 -3.03
N PRO A 147 8.58 -16.52 -1.75
CA PRO A 147 7.79 -16.00 -0.64
C PRO A 147 7.61 -14.47 -0.72
N ILE A 148 6.40 -13.99 -0.44
CA ILE A 148 6.05 -12.57 -0.49
C ILE A 148 5.67 -12.06 0.89
N HIS A 149 6.36 -11.02 1.34
CA HIS A 149 6.17 -10.39 2.64
C HIS A 149 5.59 -9.00 2.46
N PHE A 150 4.50 -8.70 3.16
CA PHE A 150 3.80 -7.43 3.08
C PHE A 150 3.95 -6.63 4.36
N LEU A 151 4.21 -5.33 4.21
CA LEU A 151 4.44 -4.40 5.30
C LEU A 151 3.62 -3.14 5.14
N GLY A 152 3.27 -2.54 6.27
CA GLY A 152 2.54 -1.28 6.34
C GLY A 152 1.08 -1.46 6.77
N SER A 153 0.47 -0.35 7.16
CA SER A 153 -0.88 -0.33 7.70
C SER A 153 -1.91 -0.86 6.70
N VAL A 154 -1.80 -0.49 5.42
CA VAL A 154 -2.76 -0.91 4.39
C VAL A 154 -2.66 -2.41 4.15
N ALA A 155 -1.45 -2.93 4.00
CA ALA A 155 -1.21 -4.38 3.91
C ALA A 155 -1.85 -5.14 5.08
N TYR A 156 -1.63 -4.66 6.30
CA TYR A 156 -2.10 -5.34 7.51
C TYR A 156 -3.63 -5.37 7.62
N PHE A 157 -4.31 -4.25 7.35
CA PHE A 157 -5.77 -4.17 7.47
C PHE A 157 -6.51 -4.91 6.35
N PHE A 158 -5.91 -5.02 5.16
CA PHE A 158 -6.50 -5.68 4.00
C PHE A 158 -5.89 -7.05 3.69
N GLN A 159 -5.21 -7.67 4.67
CA GLN A 159 -4.44 -8.89 4.46
C GLN A 159 -5.26 -10.04 3.85
N GLU A 160 -6.51 -10.23 4.27
CA GLU A 160 -7.35 -11.33 3.77
C GLU A 160 -7.68 -11.13 2.29
N GLN A 161 -8.07 -9.90 1.92
CA GLN A 161 -8.33 -9.56 0.52
C GLN A 161 -7.07 -9.68 -0.35
N ILE A 162 -5.92 -9.24 0.17
CA ILE A 162 -4.64 -9.36 -0.55
C ILE A 162 -4.25 -10.84 -0.72
N LYS A 163 -4.47 -11.69 0.29
CA LYS A 163 -4.22 -13.14 0.20
C LYS A 163 -5.08 -13.78 -0.90
N THR A 164 -6.39 -13.51 -0.91
CA THR A 164 -7.29 -14.00 -1.97
C THR A 164 -6.81 -13.58 -3.35
N LEU A 165 -6.43 -12.31 -3.53
CA LEU A 165 -5.87 -11.86 -4.80
C LEU A 165 -4.56 -12.56 -5.13
N CYS A 166 -3.65 -12.75 -4.16
CA CYS A 166 -2.40 -13.48 -4.40
C CYS A 166 -2.66 -14.92 -4.89
N GLU A 167 -3.67 -15.60 -4.36
CA GLU A 167 -4.05 -16.95 -4.80
C GLU A 167 -4.46 -16.97 -6.28
N GLU A 168 -5.22 -15.97 -6.74
CA GLU A 168 -5.62 -15.84 -8.16
C GLU A 168 -4.41 -15.75 -9.10
N TYR A 169 -3.31 -15.13 -8.66
CA TYR A 169 -2.05 -15.02 -9.42
C TYR A 169 -1.04 -16.13 -9.11
N SER A 170 -1.42 -17.17 -8.35
CA SER A 170 -0.53 -18.24 -7.88
C SER A 170 0.71 -17.73 -7.13
N LEU A 171 0.55 -16.65 -6.35
CA LEU A 171 1.60 -16.04 -5.53
C LEU A 171 1.57 -16.61 -4.11
N LYS A 172 2.70 -16.54 -3.40
CA LYS A 172 2.87 -17.14 -2.06
C LYS A 172 3.01 -16.07 -0.96
N PRO A 173 1.90 -15.45 -0.50
CA PRO A 173 1.97 -14.50 0.61
C PRO A 173 2.37 -15.23 1.90
N LYS A 174 3.28 -14.62 2.69
CA LYS A 174 3.81 -15.20 3.93
C LYS A 174 3.43 -14.41 5.17
N THR A 175 3.88 -13.16 5.27
CA THR A 175 3.67 -12.34 6.47
C THR A 175 3.07 -10.99 6.14
N PHE A 176 2.22 -10.49 7.03
CA PHE A 176 1.65 -9.15 6.96
C PHE A 176 1.98 -8.41 8.26
N ASN A 177 2.87 -7.42 8.19
CA ASN A 177 3.35 -6.68 9.36
C ASN A 177 2.91 -5.21 9.30
N ARG A 178 2.30 -4.71 10.38
CA ARG A 178 1.77 -3.34 10.40
C ARG A 178 2.84 -2.24 10.41
N LYS A 179 3.96 -2.45 11.11
CA LYS A 179 5.05 -1.47 11.23
C LYS A 179 6.31 -1.99 10.52
N PRO A 180 7.14 -1.09 9.94
CA PRO A 180 8.43 -1.47 9.39
C PRO A 180 9.25 -2.20 10.45
N VAL A 181 9.94 -3.26 10.04
CA VAL A 181 10.64 -4.12 10.98
C VAL A 181 12.03 -3.60 11.33
N VAL A 182 12.16 -2.28 11.54
CA VAL A 182 13.40 -1.67 12.05
C VAL A 182 13.83 -2.33 13.37
N ASN A 183 12.89 -2.89 14.14
CA ASN A 183 13.19 -3.70 15.33
C ASN A 183 13.79 -5.10 15.04
N LEU A 184 13.78 -5.61 13.80
CA LEU A 184 14.47 -6.87 13.41
C LEU A 184 15.90 -6.65 12.91
N LEU A 185 16.29 -5.45 12.50
CA LEU A 185 17.71 -5.16 12.18
C LEU A 185 18.59 -5.39 13.41
N ASN A 186 18.12 -5.02 14.61
CA ASN A 186 18.80 -5.30 15.88
C ASN A 186 18.93 -6.81 16.20
N TYR A 187 18.07 -7.67 15.61
CA TYR A 187 18.12 -9.11 15.82
C TYR A 187 19.13 -9.80 14.89
N HIS A 188 19.43 -9.20 13.73
CA HIS A 188 20.39 -9.73 12.77
C HIS A 188 21.78 -9.08 12.87
N MET A 189 21.90 -7.85 13.36
CA MET A 189 23.20 -7.21 13.64
C MET A 189 23.89 -7.74 14.90
N SER A 190 23.21 -8.56 15.71
CA SER A 190 23.75 -9.17 16.93
C SER A 190 24.13 -10.65 16.76
N LYS A 191 24.32 -11.12 15.52
CA LYS A 191 24.84 -12.46 15.21
C LYS A 191 26.07 -12.37 14.33
#